data_AF-A0A850SBV8-F1
#
_entry.id   AF-A0A850SBV8-F1
#
_cell.length_a   1.000
_cell.length_b   1.000
_cell.length_c   1.000
_cell.angle_alpha   90.00
_cell.angle_beta   90.00
_cell.angle_gamma   90.00
#
_symmetry.space_group_name_H-M   'P 1'
#
loop_
_entity.id
_entity.type
_entity.pdbx_description
1 polymer ?
#
loop_
_entity_poly.entity_id
_entity_poly.type
_entity_poly.pdbx_seq_one_letter_code
_entity_poly.pdbx_strand_id
1 'polypeptide(L)'
;MAKLLIIGGYPKGYKEPFSYETRSGKVLRRILSSHNIEALLMDLWGSRHEEEMGRIKPEVIRKIQRRYRQGYRIIVVGRYMYNCLMKAIAKSRSIDIHYLPHPASRTNYHRRQLEHGLIQLSM
;
A
#
# COMPACT_ATOMS: atom_id res chain seq x y z
N MET A 1 -15.65 10.10 -4.65
CA MET A 1 -14.23 9.90 -4.30
C MET A 1 -14.13 8.79 -3.29
N ALA A 2 -13.53 7.67 -3.70
CA ALA A 2 -13.30 6.53 -2.84
C ALA A 2 -12.08 6.79 -1.94
N LYS A 3 -12.17 6.34 -0.68
CA LYS A 3 -11.06 6.43 0.27
C LYS A 3 -10.09 5.28 0.05
N LEU A 4 -8.80 5.58 -0.10
CA LEU A 4 -7.79 4.56 -0.35
C LEU A 4 -6.98 4.26 0.90
N LEU A 5 -6.70 2.98 1.18
CA LEU A 5 -5.63 2.58 2.08
C LEU A 5 -4.50 1.99 1.26
N ILE A 6 -3.37 2.70 1.17
CA ILE A 6 -2.20 2.29 0.40
C ILE A 6 -1.16 1.68 1.34
N ILE A 7 -0.78 0.45 1.04
CA ILE A 7 0.02 -0.40 1.91
C ILE A 7 1.39 -0.68 1.27
N GLY A 8 2.45 -0.33 1.99
CA GLY A 8 3.85 -0.60 1.65
C GLY A 8 4.47 -1.72 2.48
N GLY A 9 5.80 -1.83 2.38
CA GLY A 9 6.60 -2.77 3.15
C GLY A 9 6.82 -2.28 4.59
N TYR A 10 7.98 -1.71 4.85
CA TYR A 10 8.37 -1.14 6.15
C TYR A 10 8.95 0.27 5.97
N PRO A 11 9.03 1.08 7.05
CA PRO A 11 9.31 2.51 6.94
C PRO A 11 10.78 2.87 6.72
N LYS A 12 11.73 1.91 6.61
CA LYS A 12 13.16 2.17 6.33
C LYS A 12 13.83 3.20 7.27
N GLY A 13 13.41 3.23 8.53
CA GLY A 13 13.93 4.16 9.55
C GLY A 13 13.23 5.52 9.58
N TYR A 14 12.24 5.76 8.72
CA TYR A 14 11.45 6.99 8.71
C TYR A 14 10.25 6.89 9.67
N LYS A 15 9.75 8.05 10.13
CA LYS A 15 8.61 8.12 11.06
C LYS A 15 7.26 7.83 10.43
N GLU A 16 7.15 8.01 9.11
CA GLU A 16 5.90 7.87 8.37
C GLU A 16 6.03 6.90 7.18
N PRO A 17 4.95 6.15 6.86
CA PRO A 17 4.90 5.35 5.65
C PRO A 17 5.10 6.23 4.41
N PHE A 18 5.91 5.74 3.47
CA PHE A 18 6.23 6.47 2.24
C PHE A 18 6.69 7.92 2.49
N SER A 19 7.62 8.13 3.43
CA SER A 19 8.22 9.44 3.71
C SER A 19 8.67 10.18 2.44
N TYR A 20 8.46 11.50 2.41
CA TYR A 20 8.95 12.39 1.35
C TYR A 20 10.48 12.37 1.17
N GLU A 21 11.22 11.80 2.11
CA GLU A 21 12.68 11.64 2.00
C GLU A 21 13.04 10.45 1.09
N THR A 22 12.12 9.49 0.93
CA THR A 22 12.31 8.33 0.06
C THR A 22 11.87 8.59 -1.38
N ARG A 23 12.54 7.94 -2.34
CA ARG A 23 12.11 7.99 -3.75
C ARG A 23 10.67 7.52 -3.94
N SER A 24 10.28 6.43 -3.27
CA SER A 24 8.92 5.90 -3.33
C SER A 24 7.89 6.88 -2.78
N GLY A 25 8.20 7.53 -1.65
CA GLY A 25 7.31 8.53 -1.06
C GLY A 25 7.15 9.77 -1.92
N LYS A 26 8.25 10.32 -2.46
CA LYS A 26 8.20 11.46 -3.40
C LYS A 26 7.28 11.17 -4.59
N VAL A 27 7.40 9.99 -5.19
CA VAL A 27 6.58 9.60 -6.35
C VAL A 27 5.11 9.42 -5.94
N LEU A 28 4.85 8.60 -4.93
CA LEU A 28 3.49 8.28 -4.51
C LEU A 28 2.73 9.54 -4.09
N ARG A 29 3.32 10.34 -3.21
CA ARG A 29 2.68 11.53 -2.66
C ARG A 29 2.44 12.60 -3.72
N ARG A 30 3.34 12.72 -4.70
CA ARG A 30 3.12 13.60 -5.86
C ARG A 30 1.88 13.17 -6.65
N ILE A 31 1.74 11.88 -6.96
CA ILE A 31 0.55 11.36 -7.67
C ILE A 31 -0.71 11.70 -6.87
N LEU A 32 -0.72 11.40 -5.57
CA LEU A 32 -1.88 11.67 -4.72
C LEU A 32 -2.25 13.17 -4.71
N SER A 33 -1.27 14.06 -4.58
CA SER A 33 -1.52 15.51 -4.57
C SER A 33 -1.97 16.05 -5.93
N SER A 34 -1.36 15.57 -7.02
CA SER A 34 -1.64 16.06 -8.38
C SER A 34 -3.05 15.70 -8.86
N HIS A 35 -3.63 14.63 -8.31
CA HIS A 35 -4.95 14.12 -8.69
C HIS A 35 -5.99 14.24 -7.56
N ASN A 36 -5.66 14.96 -6.47
CA ASN A 36 -6.53 15.16 -5.30
C ASN A 36 -7.11 13.85 -4.73
N ILE A 37 -6.25 12.83 -4.59
CA ILE A 37 -6.65 11.50 -4.13
C ILE A 37 -6.54 11.43 -2.60
N GLU A 38 -7.66 11.20 -1.91
CA GLU A 38 -7.70 10.96 -0.46
C GLU A 38 -7.19 9.55 -0.14
N ALA A 39 -6.02 9.46 0.49
CA ALA A 39 -5.42 8.19 0.84
C ALA A 39 -4.80 8.19 2.25
N LEU A 40 -4.94 7.07 2.94
CA LEU A 40 -4.15 6.74 4.11
C LEU A 40 -3.01 5.82 3.72
N LEU A 41 -1.84 6.07 4.30
CA LEU A 41 -0.63 5.30 4.05
C LEU A 41 -0.32 4.43 5.25
N MET A 42 0.10 3.19 4.99
CA MET A 42 0.42 2.22 6.03
C MET A 42 1.56 1.31 5.59
N ASP A 43 2.34 0.83 6.54
CA ASP A 43 3.34 -0.21 6.35
C ASP A 43 2.84 -1.54 6.94
N LEU A 44 3.16 -2.67 6.28
CA LEU A 44 2.87 -4.00 6.81
C LEU A 44 3.75 -4.35 8.01
N TRP A 45 4.99 -3.86 8.01
CA TRP A 45 6.03 -4.24 8.95
C TRP A 45 6.66 -3.02 9.61
N GLY A 46 7.11 -3.19 10.85
CA GLY A 46 7.83 -2.15 11.57
C GLY A 46 9.32 -2.11 11.25
N SER A 47 9.87 -3.21 10.70
CA SER A 47 11.31 -3.34 10.47
C SER A 47 11.62 -4.19 9.24
N ARG A 48 12.87 -4.10 8.78
CA ARG A 48 13.42 -4.93 7.70
C ARG A 48 13.38 -6.43 8.03
N HIS A 49 13.71 -6.79 9.27
CA HIS A 49 13.72 -8.18 9.72
C HIS A 49 12.32 -8.81 9.63
N GLU A 50 11.28 -8.06 10.02
CA GLU A 50 9.90 -8.51 9.89
C GLU A 50 9.48 -8.70 8.42
N GLU A 51 9.90 -7.80 7.53
CA GLU A 51 9.69 -7.93 6.08
C GLU A 51 10.38 -9.18 5.53
N GLU A 52 11.65 -9.42 5.89
CA GLU A 52 12.41 -10.59 5.42
C GLU A 52 11.78 -11.91 5.88
N MET A 53 11.21 -11.95 7.10
CA MET A 53 10.44 -13.11 7.58
C MET A 53 9.07 -13.26 6.89
N GLY A 54 8.55 -12.22 6.24
CA GLY A 54 7.24 -12.21 5.59
C GLY A 54 6.05 -12.38 6.54
N ARG A 55 6.26 -12.30 7.86
CA ARG A 55 5.21 -12.54 8.87
C ARG A 55 4.49 -11.24 9.19
N ILE A 56 3.19 -11.19 8.89
CA ILE A 56 2.35 -10.02 9.19
C ILE A 56 1.69 -10.22 10.55
N LYS A 57 1.81 -9.22 11.43
CA LYS A 57 1.24 -9.30 12.78
C LYS A 57 -0.29 -9.27 12.75
N PRO A 58 -1.00 -10.03 13.62
CA PRO A 58 -2.45 -10.04 13.66
C PRO A 58 -3.09 -8.65 13.87
N GLU A 59 -2.44 -7.73 14.61
CA GLU A 59 -2.95 -6.36 14.76
C GLU A 59 -2.92 -5.55 13.45
N VAL A 60 -1.97 -5.81 12.54
CA VAL A 60 -1.92 -5.15 11.23
C VAL A 60 -3.08 -5.65 10.37
N ILE A 61 -3.36 -6.95 10.38
CA ILE A 61 -4.50 -7.54 9.66
C ILE A 61 -5.82 -6.96 10.19
N ARG A 62 -5.98 -6.89 11.52
CA ARG A 62 -7.17 -6.26 12.15
C ARG A 62 -7.34 -4.79 11.76
N LYS A 63 -6.24 -4.04 11.66
CA LYS A 63 -6.27 -2.65 11.17
C LYS A 63 -6.77 -2.58 9.72
N ILE A 64 -6.26 -3.42 8.83
CA ILE A 64 -6.69 -3.49 7.42
C ILE A 64 -8.18 -3.83 7.33
N GLN A 65 -8.63 -4.88 8.03
CA GLN A 65 -10.03 -5.28 8.09
C GLN A 65 -10.94 -4.15 8.58
N ARG A 66 -10.51 -3.43 9.62
CA ARG A 66 -11.27 -2.28 10.13
C ARG A 66 -11.39 -1.17 9.08
N ARG A 67 -10.31 -0.83 8.37
CA ARG A 67 -10.35 0.19 7.31
C ARG A 67 -11.25 -0.26 6.16
N TYR A 68 -11.17 -1.53 5.76
CA TYR A 68 -12.03 -2.09 4.73
C TYR A 68 -13.51 -1.95 5.10
N ARG A 69 -13.90 -2.31 6.33
CA ARG A 69 -15.28 -2.11 6.84
C ARG A 69 -15.71 -0.64 6.91
N GLN A 70 -14.75 0.29 6.99
CA GLN A 70 -15.00 1.74 6.94
C GLN A 70 -15.13 2.26 5.49
N GLY A 71 -15.16 1.37 4.49
CA GLY A 71 -15.32 1.71 3.08
C GLY A 71 -14.02 2.06 2.36
N TYR A 72 -12.86 1.77 2.95
CA TYR A 72 -11.58 1.99 2.27
C TYR A 72 -11.34 0.88 1.24
N ARG A 73 -10.94 1.27 0.02
CA ARG A 73 -10.36 0.34 -0.95
C ARG A 73 -8.93 0.02 -0.53
N ILE A 74 -8.59 -1.27 -0.43
CA ILE A 74 -7.28 -1.72 0.05
C ILE A 74 -6.36 -1.88 -1.15
N ILE A 75 -5.25 -1.15 -1.15
CA ILE A 75 -4.27 -1.15 -2.22
C ILE A 75 -2.92 -1.55 -1.64
N VAL A 76 -2.31 -2.58 -2.21
CA VAL A 76 -0.94 -2.98 -1.88
C VAL A 76 -0.03 -2.64 -3.04
N VAL A 77 1.03 -1.89 -2.75
CA VAL A 77 2.02 -1.53 -3.77
C VAL A 77 3.24 -2.44 -3.70
N GLY A 78 3.51 -3.13 -4.81
CA GLY A 78 4.64 -4.04 -4.97
C GLY A 78 4.31 -5.52 -4.70
N ARG A 79 4.86 -6.38 -5.57
CA ARG A 79 4.45 -7.78 -5.71
C ARG A 79 4.71 -8.63 -4.46
N TYR A 80 5.85 -8.42 -3.81
CA TYR A 80 6.22 -9.16 -2.61
C TYR A 80 5.20 -8.92 -1.47
N MET A 81 4.91 -7.65 -1.18
CA MET A 81 3.95 -7.23 -0.16
C MET A 81 2.55 -7.80 -0.45
N TYR A 82 2.10 -7.73 -1.70
CA TYR A 82 0.81 -8.29 -2.10
C TYR A 82 0.74 -9.79 -1.82
N ASN A 83 1.75 -10.55 -2.23
CA ASN A 83 1.79 -11.99 -2.00
C ASN A 83 1.79 -12.35 -0.51
N CYS A 84 2.57 -11.65 0.32
CA CYS A 84 2.58 -11.88 1.77
C CYS A 84 1.22 -11.56 2.40
N LEU A 85 0.59 -10.46 2.00
CA LEU A 85 -0.72 -10.08 2.53
C LEU A 85 -1.80 -11.07 2.11
N MET A 86 -1.83 -11.48 0.84
CA MET A 86 -2.79 -12.47 0.35
C MET A 86 -2.65 -13.80 1.09
N LYS A 87 -1.43 -14.27 1.37
CA LYS A 87 -1.21 -15.48 2.19
C LYS A 87 -1.73 -15.32 3.62
N ALA A 88 -1.52 -14.16 4.23
CA ALA A 88 -1.98 -13.89 5.59
C ALA A 88 -3.51 -13.76 5.68
N ILE A 89 -4.15 -13.22 4.64
CA ILE A 89 -5.59 -12.92 4.59
C ILE A 89 -6.39 -14.00 3.85
N ALA A 90 -5.76 -15.00 3.22
CA ALA A 90 -6.44 -16.08 2.50
C ALA A 90 -7.55 -16.80 3.31
N LYS A 91 -7.43 -16.81 4.64
CA LYS A 91 -8.46 -17.34 5.56
C LYS A 91 -9.66 -16.40 5.75
N SER A 92 -9.46 -15.10 5.58
CA SER A 92 -10.48 -14.06 5.61
C SER A 92 -10.91 -13.70 4.18
N ARG A 93 -11.79 -14.51 3.59
CA ARG A 93 -12.33 -14.33 2.21
C ARG A 93 -13.17 -13.05 1.98
N SER A 94 -13.07 -12.06 2.86
CA SER A 94 -13.96 -10.91 2.94
C SER A 94 -13.35 -9.57 2.57
N ILE A 95 -12.08 -9.52 2.16
CA ILE A 95 -11.40 -8.27 1.81
C ILE A 95 -10.98 -8.32 0.35
N ASP A 96 -11.47 -7.36 -0.44
CA ASP A 96 -10.93 -7.10 -1.78
C ASP A 96 -9.63 -6.29 -1.67
N ILE A 97 -8.57 -6.76 -2.32
CA ILE A 97 -7.22 -6.20 -2.25
C ILE A 97 -6.72 -5.98 -3.67
N HIS A 98 -6.47 -4.71 -4.01
CA HIS A 98 -5.91 -4.35 -5.31
C HIS A 98 -4.39 -4.31 -5.24
N TYR A 99 -3.75 -4.89 -6.24
CA TYR A 99 -2.30 -4.79 -6.45
C TYR A 99 -1.98 -3.65 -7.40
N LEU A 100 -0.98 -2.83 -7.05
CA LEU A 100 -0.34 -1.89 -7.98
C LEU A 100 1.20 -2.02 -7.93
N PRO A 101 1.92 -1.63 -9.00
CA PRO A 101 3.38 -1.64 -8.98
C PRO A 101 3.96 -0.71 -7.90
N HIS A 102 5.16 -1.03 -7.41
CA HIS A 102 5.81 -0.22 -6.38
C HIS A 102 6.21 1.19 -6.91
N PRO A 103 6.01 2.29 -6.16
CA PRO A 103 6.29 3.65 -6.61
C PRO A 103 7.76 3.90 -7.00
N ALA A 104 8.69 3.16 -6.39
CA ALA A 104 10.12 3.22 -6.73
C ALA A 104 10.50 2.44 -7.99
N SER A 105 9.54 1.89 -8.75
CA SER A 105 9.84 1.18 -10.00
C SER A 105 10.67 2.07 -10.95
N ARG A 106 11.68 1.45 -11.57
CA ARG A 106 12.57 2.13 -12.52
C ARG A 106 11.94 2.27 -13.91
N THR A 107 10.99 1.41 -14.26
CA THR A 107 10.34 1.41 -15.57
C THR A 107 9.19 2.42 -15.65
N ASN A 108 9.11 3.17 -16.75
CA ASN A 108 8.03 4.13 -16.99
C ASN A 108 6.65 3.45 -17.09
N TYR A 109 6.61 2.24 -17.67
CA TYR A 109 5.39 1.44 -17.77
C TYR A 109 4.73 1.20 -16.40
N HIS A 110 5.49 0.70 -15.42
CA HIS A 110 4.97 0.46 -14.07
C HIS A 110 4.56 1.74 -13.34
N ARG A 111 5.24 2.87 -13.61
CA ARG A 111 4.83 4.16 -13.03
C ARG A 111 3.49 4.62 -13.55
N ARG A 112 3.28 4.55 -14.87
CA ARG A 112 1.98 4.87 -15.49
C ARG A 112 0.89 3.93 -14.99
N GLN A 113 1.17 2.64 -14.84
CA GLN A 113 0.22 1.68 -14.26
C GLN A 113 -0.15 2.02 -12.82
N LEU A 114 0.82 2.37 -11.98
CA LEU A 114 0.56 2.83 -10.61
C LEU A 114 -0.35 4.06 -10.61
N GLU A 115 0.00 5.08 -11.40
CA GLU A 115 -0.75 6.34 -11.44
C GLU A 115 -2.18 6.13 -11.95
N HIS A 116 -2.35 5.48 -13.11
CA HIS A 116 -3.67 5.20 -13.68
C HIS A 116 -4.51 4.33 -12.73
N GLY A 117 -3.90 3.32 -12.10
CA GLY A 117 -4.59 2.47 -11.15
C GLY A 117 -5.07 3.22 -9.92
N LEU A 118 -4.26 4.13 -9.37
CA LEU A 118 -4.67 4.98 -8.25
C LEU A 118 -5.82 5.92 -8.64
N ILE A 119 -5.76 6.53 -9.82
CA ILE A 119 -6.83 7.41 -10.33
C ILE A 119 -8.13 6.62 -10.47
N GLN A 120 -8.10 5.49 -11.20
CA GLN A 120 -9.28 4.66 -11.43
C GLN A 120 -9.90 4.17 -10.11
N LEU A 121 -9.07 3.75 -9.15
CA LEU A 121 -9.54 3.29 -7.85
C LEU A 121 -9.99 4.43 -6.93
N SER A 122 -9.66 5.69 -7.21
CA SER A 122 -10.11 6.85 -6.43
C SER A 122 -11.45 7.43 -6.89
N MET A 123 -11.87 7.10 -8.11
CA MET A 123 -13.20 7.43 -8.65
C MET A 123 -14.28 6.58 -7.95
#